data_AF-A0A0F9U3R1-F1
#
_entry.id   AF-A0A0F9U3R1-F1
#
_cell.length_a   1.000
_cell.length_b   1.000
_cell.length_c   1.000
_cell.angle_alpha   90.00
_cell.angle_beta   90.00
_cell.angle_gamma   90.00
#
_symmetry.space_group_name_H-M   'P 1'
#
loop_
_entity.id
_entity.type
_entity.pdbx_description
1 polymer ?
#
loop_
_entity_poly.entity_id
_entity_poly.type
_entity_poly.pdbx_seq_one_letter_code
_entity_poly.pdbx_strand_id
1 'polypeptide(L)'
;MRYESSKRKRFGSLFFILFYFLLPTLSCHKATVKPLSKHYKEEQIRKYSTYPRWFWQMPHSNNTLFAVGYAQTYFYSESSIEEATMNGINNLAKCVSARIKGERGFKDTKLGPEFAGEFFKEEVEGGVLDLVKKNHKVIATETVGDITLVLLCTGEASTLSSAKGFDQKVPEWVSKPPKKPGFVYAVGQSSPQFHEEETWQLAEYNARVGLALSFVAQLRSLGKRLDQRLSTASAVKTDVVLRRIQVVERWCDPENRIPYVLVRMTIKDNRENNPESF
;
A
#
# COMPACT_ATOMS: atom_id res chain seq x y z
N MET A 1 -44.07 -11.91 -66.31
CA MET A 1 -43.48 -11.52 -65.01
C MET A 1 -43.54 -12.72 -64.09
N ARG A 2 -42.37 -13.30 -63.76
CA ARG A 2 -42.20 -14.44 -62.86
C ARG A 2 -42.20 -13.95 -61.41
N TYR A 3 -42.84 -14.67 -60.50
CA TYR A 3 -42.27 -14.92 -59.17
C TYR A 3 -42.83 -16.25 -58.62
N GLU A 4 -41.95 -17.24 -58.54
CA GLU A 4 -42.22 -18.57 -58.01
C GLU A 4 -42.20 -18.59 -56.48
N SER A 5 -43.06 -19.43 -55.92
CA SER A 5 -43.01 -19.93 -54.55
C SER A 5 -41.76 -20.80 -54.32
N SER A 6 -41.07 -20.64 -53.19
CA SER A 6 -40.05 -21.61 -52.77
C SER A 6 -40.13 -21.97 -51.30
N LYS A 7 -40.01 -23.28 -51.10
CA LYS A 7 -40.16 -24.13 -49.91
C LYS A 7 -39.10 -23.79 -48.84
N ARG A 8 -39.51 -23.72 -47.57
CA ARG A 8 -38.59 -23.86 -46.42
C ARG A 8 -38.24 -25.34 -46.23
N LYS A 9 -37.00 -25.70 -46.56
CA LYS A 9 -36.36 -26.96 -46.16
C LYS A 9 -35.51 -26.74 -44.91
N ARG A 10 -35.55 -27.72 -44.01
CA ARG A 10 -34.69 -27.89 -42.84
C ARG A 10 -33.21 -27.97 -43.26
N PHE A 11 -32.34 -27.30 -42.51
CA PHE A 11 -30.95 -27.68 -42.35
C PHE A 11 -30.57 -27.55 -40.88
N GLY A 12 -30.31 -28.69 -40.25
CA GLY A 12 -29.38 -28.74 -39.13
C GLY A 12 -27.97 -28.80 -39.69
N SER A 13 -27.03 -28.13 -39.04
CA SER A 13 -25.67 -28.64 -38.84
C SER A 13 -24.95 -27.73 -37.87
N LEU A 14 -24.27 -28.38 -36.93
CA LEU A 14 -23.47 -27.79 -35.88
C LEU A 14 -22.36 -26.91 -36.46
N PHE A 15 -22.22 -25.70 -35.94
CA PHE A 15 -20.96 -24.95 -36.02
C PHE A 15 -20.27 -25.04 -34.66
N PHE A 16 -19.40 -26.05 -34.53
CA PHE A 16 -18.36 -26.09 -33.49
C PHE A 16 -17.29 -25.06 -33.89
N ILE A 17 -17.26 -23.92 -33.22
CA ILE A 17 -16.13 -22.99 -33.29
C ILE A 17 -15.06 -23.54 -32.34
N LEU A 18 -14.07 -24.24 -32.89
CA LEU A 18 -12.81 -24.53 -32.21
C LEU A 18 -12.04 -23.20 -32.05
N PHE A 19 -12.15 -22.58 -30.87
CA PHE A 19 -11.15 -21.60 -30.44
C PHE A 19 -9.92 -22.36 -29.94
N TYR A 20 -8.91 -22.46 -30.80
CA TYR A 20 -7.55 -22.83 -30.39
C TYR A 20 -7.00 -21.71 -29.48
N PHE A 21 -7.17 -21.85 -28.17
CA PHE A 21 -6.35 -21.13 -27.20
C PHE A 21 -4.97 -21.79 -27.17
N LEU A 22 -4.05 -21.26 -27.97
CA LEU A 22 -2.62 -21.39 -27.71
C LEU A 22 -2.33 -20.62 -26.41
N LEU A 23 -2.38 -21.34 -25.28
CA LEU A 23 -1.81 -20.89 -24.02
C LEU A 23 -0.28 -20.89 -24.17
N PRO A 24 0.42 -19.73 -24.10
CA PRO A 24 1.84 -19.77 -23.82
C PRO A 24 1.98 -20.30 -22.38
N THR A 25 2.66 -21.43 -22.24
CA THR A 25 3.15 -21.94 -20.97
C THR A 25 4.16 -20.93 -20.42
N LEU A 26 3.68 -19.94 -19.67
CA LEU A 26 4.52 -19.11 -18.83
C LEU A 26 5.05 -19.98 -17.70
N SER A 27 6.18 -20.64 -17.99
CA SER A 27 7.05 -21.25 -17.01
C SER A 27 7.35 -20.20 -15.95
N CYS A 28 6.98 -20.52 -14.72
CA CYS A 28 7.25 -19.72 -13.54
C CYS A 28 8.77 -19.75 -13.29
N HIS A 29 9.51 -18.92 -14.02
CA HIS A 29 10.86 -18.56 -13.62
C HIS A 29 10.74 -17.76 -12.33
N LYS A 30 11.10 -18.39 -11.21
CA LYS A 30 11.66 -17.66 -10.08
C LYS A 30 12.78 -16.80 -10.66
N ALA A 31 12.51 -15.52 -10.86
CA ALA A 31 13.56 -14.56 -11.13
C ALA A 31 14.44 -14.54 -9.89
N THR A 32 15.52 -15.32 -9.92
CA THR A 32 16.65 -15.14 -9.01
C THR A 32 17.19 -13.75 -9.32
N VAL A 33 16.74 -12.76 -8.56
CA VAL A 33 17.34 -11.42 -8.57
C VAL A 33 18.80 -11.65 -8.18
N LYS A 34 19.71 -11.54 -9.17
CA LYS A 34 21.14 -11.60 -8.87
C LYS A 34 21.42 -10.45 -7.91
N PRO A 35 22.07 -10.71 -6.76
CA PRO A 35 22.44 -9.64 -5.85
C PRO A 35 23.27 -8.61 -6.62
N LEU A 36 22.90 -7.34 -6.48
CA LEU A 36 23.60 -6.23 -7.11
C LEU A 36 25.06 -6.22 -6.65
N SER A 37 25.96 -5.69 -7.49
CA SER A 37 27.39 -5.67 -7.19
C SER A 37 27.67 -4.97 -5.86
N LYS A 38 28.75 -5.35 -5.16
CA LYS A 38 29.13 -4.72 -3.88
C LYS A 38 29.16 -3.19 -3.94
N HIS A 39 29.67 -2.64 -5.04
CA HIS A 39 29.70 -1.20 -5.31
C HIS A 39 28.29 -0.58 -5.34
N TYR A 40 27.32 -1.27 -5.91
CA TYR A 40 25.95 -0.78 -5.99
C TYR A 40 25.30 -0.69 -4.61
N LYS A 41 25.50 -1.70 -3.76
CA LYS A 41 25.01 -1.69 -2.38
C LYS A 41 25.55 -0.49 -1.60
N GLU A 42 26.85 -0.21 -1.74
CA GLU A 42 27.51 0.93 -1.08
C GLU A 42 26.94 2.28 -1.56
N GLU A 43 26.63 2.40 -2.86
CA GLU A 43 25.98 3.57 -3.43
C GLU A 43 24.56 3.78 -2.87
N GLN A 44 23.75 2.71 -2.77
CA GLN A 44 22.42 2.78 -2.16
C GLN A 44 22.50 3.19 -0.68
N ILE A 45 23.42 2.60 0.08
CA ILE A 45 23.63 2.98 1.49
C ILE A 45 24.00 4.46 1.60
N ARG A 46 24.88 4.97 0.72
CA ARG A 46 25.27 6.37 0.69
C ARG A 46 24.07 7.27 0.37
N LYS A 47 23.24 6.91 -0.62
CA LYS A 47 21.98 7.61 -0.94
C LYS A 47 21.03 7.61 0.26
N TYR A 48 20.74 6.45 0.84
CA TYR A 48 19.81 6.36 1.99
C TYR A 48 20.33 7.08 3.23
N SER A 49 21.63 7.20 3.41
CA SER A 49 22.22 7.96 4.52
C SER A 49 21.98 9.47 4.43
N THR A 50 21.61 10.02 3.26
CA THR A 50 21.26 11.44 3.11
C THR A 50 19.79 11.76 3.39
N TYR A 51 18.96 10.72 3.54
CA TYR A 51 17.57 10.90 3.95
C TYR A 51 17.49 11.43 5.40
N PRO A 52 16.51 12.29 5.67
CA PRO A 52 16.29 12.81 7.00
C PRO A 52 15.77 11.72 7.95
N ARG A 53 16.12 11.81 9.24
CA ARG A 53 15.70 10.84 10.26
C ARG A 53 14.19 10.69 10.35
N TRP A 54 13.45 11.79 10.18
CA TRP A 54 11.98 11.78 10.20
C TRP A 54 11.35 10.98 9.06
N PHE A 55 12.09 10.72 7.97
CA PHE A 55 11.63 9.85 6.89
C PHE A 55 11.67 8.38 7.31
N TRP A 56 12.78 7.97 7.93
CA TRP A 56 12.97 6.59 8.41
C TRP A 56 12.13 6.30 9.63
N GLN A 57 12.07 7.24 10.57
CA GLN A 57 11.34 7.12 11.84
C GLN A 57 10.36 8.28 11.93
N MET A 58 9.09 7.99 11.60
CA MET A 58 8.07 9.03 11.56
C MET A 58 7.87 9.64 12.95
N PRO A 59 7.74 10.98 13.04
CA PRO A 59 7.26 11.63 14.25
C PRO A 59 5.91 11.02 14.66
N HIS A 60 5.71 10.88 15.97
CA HIS A 60 4.46 10.36 16.50
C HIS A 60 3.96 11.23 17.64
N SER A 61 2.67 11.52 17.61
CA SER A 61 1.92 12.15 18.69
C SER A 61 0.55 11.49 18.74
N ASN A 62 -0.08 11.47 19.92
CA ASN A 62 -1.39 10.86 20.08
C ASN A 62 -2.46 11.59 19.27
N ASN A 63 -2.35 12.92 19.11
CA ASN A 63 -3.38 13.76 18.49
C ASN A 63 -2.97 14.36 17.14
N THR A 64 -1.75 14.10 16.69
CA THR A 64 -1.25 14.61 15.41
C THR A 64 -0.99 13.44 14.47
N LEU A 65 -1.59 13.48 13.29
CA LEU A 65 -1.25 12.57 12.20
C LEU A 65 -0.15 13.22 11.37
N PHE A 66 0.78 12.39 10.91
CA PHE A 66 1.87 12.80 10.05
C PHE A 66 1.86 11.97 8.78
N ALA A 67 2.19 12.60 7.66
CA ALA A 67 2.37 11.93 6.38
C ALA A 67 3.51 12.57 5.60
N VAL A 68 4.14 11.77 4.75
CA VAL A 68 5.15 12.26 3.81
C VAL A 68 4.52 12.31 2.43
N GLY A 69 4.71 13.43 1.76
CA GLY A 69 4.45 13.61 0.35
C GLY A 69 5.73 13.44 -0.46
N TYR A 70 5.58 12.88 -1.65
CA TYR A 70 6.67 12.54 -2.54
C TYR A 70 6.45 13.13 -3.93
N ALA A 71 7.51 13.62 -4.55
CA ALA A 71 7.53 13.96 -5.98
C ALA A 71 8.95 13.81 -6.54
N GLN A 72 9.06 13.75 -7.85
CA GLN A 72 10.35 13.86 -8.52
C GLN A 72 10.95 15.25 -8.33
N THR A 73 12.27 15.33 -8.34
CA THR A 73 12.99 16.60 -8.36
C THR A 73 13.01 17.14 -9.79
N TYR A 74 12.19 18.14 -10.06
CA TYR A 74 12.16 18.88 -11.32
C TYR A 74 13.20 20.00 -11.37
N PHE A 75 13.34 20.61 -12.55
CA PHE A 75 14.18 21.79 -12.75
C PHE A 75 13.78 22.95 -11.84
N TYR A 76 12.47 23.18 -11.67
CA TYR A 76 11.94 24.15 -10.72
C TYR A 76 11.64 23.45 -9.40
N SER A 77 12.38 23.82 -8.35
CA SER A 77 12.23 23.26 -7.01
C SER A 77 10.81 23.49 -6.47
N GLU A 78 10.23 24.66 -6.72
CA GLU A 78 8.87 25.00 -6.30
C GLU A 78 7.82 24.02 -6.84
N SER A 79 7.93 23.62 -8.11
CA SER A 79 7.03 22.63 -8.71
C SER A 79 7.16 21.26 -8.05
N SER A 80 8.38 20.87 -7.67
CA SER A 80 8.64 19.61 -6.96
C SER A 80 8.01 19.61 -5.57
N ILE A 81 8.13 20.75 -4.88
CA ILE A 81 7.56 20.95 -3.54
C ILE A 81 6.04 20.99 -3.60
N GLU A 82 5.44 21.67 -4.58
CA GLU A 82 4.00 21.74 -4.75
C GLU A 82 3.40 20.36 -5.02
N GLU A 83 3.99 19.60 -5.95
CA GLU A 83 3.54 18.24 -6.24
C GLU A 83 3.70 17.32 -5.02
N ALA A 84 4.85 17.37 -4.34
CA ALA A 84 5.07 16.59 -3.13
C ALA A 84 4.08 16.99 -2.03
N THR A 85 3.75 18.27 -1.90
CA THR A 85 2.74 18.77 -0.94
C THR A 85 1.36 18.21 -1.27
N MET A 86 0.93 18.26 -2.53
CA MET A 86 -0.35 17.69 -2.96
C MET A 86 -0.42 16.17 -2.76
N ASN A 87 0.67 15.46 -3.06
CA ASN A 87 0.81 14.04 -2.76
C ASN A 87 0.68 13.77 -1.25
N GLY A 88 1.37 14.58 -0.45
CA GLY A 88 1.38 14.48 1.01
C GLY A 88 0.03 14.78 1.65
N ILE A 89 -0.74 15.73 1.12
CA ILE A 89 -2.14 15.98 1.51
C ILE A 89 -2.99 14.74 1.27
N ASN A 90 -2.84 14.08 0.11
CA ASN A 90 -3.56 12.84 -0.18
C ASN A 90 -3.15 11.70 0.78
N ASN A 91 -1.86 11.57 1.08
CA ASN A 91 -1.36 10.58 2.05
C ASN A 91 -1.87 10.89 3.46
N LEU A 92 -1.92 12.16 3.86
CA LEU A 92 -2.44 12.59 5.14
C LEU A 92 -3.95 12.35 5.26
N ALA A 93 -4.71 12.56 4.19
CA ALA A 93 -6.13 12.21 4.13
C ALA A 93 -6.36 10.71 4.31
N LYS A 94 -5.51 9.85 3.72
CA LYS A 94 -5.55 8.40 3.94
C LYS A 94 -5.16 8.01 5.36
N CYS A 95 -4.28 8.76 6.01
CA CYS A 95 -3.98 8.60 7.44
C CYS A 95 -5.20 8.93 8.32
N VAL A 96 -5.97 9.95 7.95
CA VAL A 96 -7.22 10.31 8.64
C VAL A 96 -8.26 9.21 8.48
N SER A 97 -8.59 8.87 7.23
CA SER A 97 -9.54 7.80 6.89
C SER A 97 -9.30 7.23 5.49
N ALA A 98 -9.13 5.91 5.42
CA ALA A 98 -9.03 5.17 4.16
C ALA A 98 -9.98 3.97 4.16
N ARG A 99 -10.87 3.90 3.17
CA ARG A 99 -11.70 2.73 2.90
C ARG A 99 -10.97 1.80 1.94
N ILE A 100 -10.71 0.58 2.40
CA ILE A 100 -10.09 -0.47 1.60
C ILE A 100 -11.17 -1.47 1.19
N LYS A 101 -11.41 -1.57 -0.12
CA LYS A 101 -12.36 -2.49 -0.72
C LYS A 101 -11.66 -3.44 -1.67
N GLY A 102 -11.93 -4.73 -1.55
CA GLY A 102 -11.34 -5.67 -2.48
C GLY A 102 -11.46 -7.12 -2.06
N GLU A 103 -10.77 -7.96 -2.79
CA GLU A 103 -10.69 -9.38 -2.52
C GLU A 103 -9.30 -9.93 -2.78
N ARG A 104 -8.93 -10.91 -1.95
CA ARG A 104 -7.75 -11.74 -2.12
C ARG A 104 -8.21 -13.19 -2.33
N GLY A 105 -7.82 -13.77 -3.46
CA GLY A 105 -8.16 -15.13 -3.85
C GLY A 105 -7.06 -16.11 -3.49
N PHE A 106 -7.45 -17.31 -3.08
CA PHE A 106 -6.57 -18.45 -2.89
C PHE A 106 -7.10 -19.65 -3.66
N LYS A 107 -6.19 -20.44 -4.25
CA LYS A 107 -6.46 -21.74 -4.86
C LYS A 107 -5.96 -22.83 -3.95
N ASP A 108 -6.82 -23.77 -3.58
CA ASP A 108 -6.40 -24.91 -2.78
C ASP A 108 -5.55 -25.85 -3.64
N THR A 109 -4.31 -26.10 -3.22
CA THR A 109 -3.41 -27.07 -3.84
C THR A 109 -3.09 -28.21 -2.87
N LYS A 110 -2.48 -29.29 -3.36
CA LYS A 110 -2.02 -30.40 -2.51
C LYS A 110 -0.96 -29.97 -1.47
N LEU A 111 -0.33 -28.80 -1.65
CA LEU A 111 0.66 -28.23 -0.74
C LEU A 111 0.09 -27.14 0.18
N GLY A 112 -1.23 -26.88 0.10
CA GLY A 112 -1.93 -25.84 0.82
C GLY A 112 -2.50 -24.74 -0.10
N PRO A 113 -3.11 -23.70 0.48
CA PRO A 113 -3.66 -22.58 -0.28
C PRO A 113 -2.54 -21.79 -0.96
N GLU A 114 -2.62 -21.69 -2.29
CA GLU A 114 -1.74 -20.89 -3.12
C GLU A 114 -2.41 -19.55 -3.46
N PHE A 115 -1.64 -18.46 -3.45
CA PHE A 115 -2.15 -17.15 -3.82
C PHE A 115 -2.57 -17.11 -5.30
N ALA A 116 -3.81 -16.70 -5.56
CA ALA A 116 -4.40 -16.71 -6.89
C ALA A 116 -4.61 -15.31 -7.49
N GLY A 117 -4.19 -14.27 -6.76
CA GLY A 117 -4.36 -12.87 -7.14
C GLY A 117 -5.12 -12.07 -6.10
N GLU A 118 -5.06 -10.75 -6.27
CA GLU A 118 -5.82 -9.81 -5.47
C GLU A 118 -6.20 -8.58 -6.26
N PHE A 119 -7.28 -7.94 -5.84
CA PHE A 119 -7.71 -6.65 -6.34
C PHE A 119 -8.23 -5.83 -5.18
N PHE A 120 -7.56 -4.71 -4.90
CA PHE A 120 -7.97 -3.75 -3.89
C PHE A 120 -8.09 -2.36 -4.48
N LYS A 121 -9.00 -1.58 -3.92
CA LYS A 121 -9.15 -0.14 -4.13
C LYS A 121 -9.03 0.55 -2.79
N GLU A 122 -8.34 1.69 -2.80
CA GLU A 122 -8.21 2.59 -1.67
C GLU A 122 -8.96 3.89 -1.99
N GLU A 123 -9.93 4.23 -1.16
CA GLU A 123 -10.77 5.42 -1.29
C GLU A 123 -10.68 6.24 -0.01
N VAL A 124 -10.54 7.56 -0.12
CA VAL A 124 -10.67 8.47 1.03
C VAL A 124 -12.16 8.75 1.25
N GLU A 125 -12.62 8.79 2.50
CA GLU A 125 -14.01 9.13 2.81
C GLU A 125 -14.35 10.58 2.40
N GLY A 126 -15.60 10.83 2.03
CA GLY A 126 -16.06 12.15 1.57
C GLY A 126 -15.78 13.26 2.60
N GLY A 127 -15.33 14.42 2.13
CA GLY A 127 -15.01 15.60 2.96
C GLY A 127 -13.67 15.53 3.70
N VAL A 128 -13.08 14.36 3.90
CA VAL A 128 -11.78 14.21 4.58
C VAL A 128 -10.65 14.91 3.81
N LEU A 129 -10.64 14.77 2.48
CA LEU A 129 -9.62 15.41 1.66
C LEU A 129 -9.68 16.95 1.77
N ASP A 130 -10.87 17.53 1.72
CA ASP A 130 -11.05 18.99 1.82
C ASP A 130 -10.73 19.51 3.21
N LEU A 131 -11.10 18.75 4.25
CA LEU A 131 -10.71 19.03 5.63
C LEU A 131 -9.17 19.06 5.78
N VAL A 132 -8.47 18.07 5.24
CA VAL A 132 -7.01 18.01 5.30
C VAL A 132 -6.38 19.12 4.46
N LYS A 133 -6.88 19.40 3.26
CA LYS A 133 -6.42 20.54 2.44
C LYS A 133 -6.49 21.85 3.20
N LYS A 134 -7.55 22.08 3.99
CA LYS A 134 -7.71 23.32 4.77
C LYS A 134 -6.81 23.40 6.01
N ASN A 135 -6.50 22.28 6.63
CA ASN A 135 -5.88 22.26 7.97
C ASN A 135 -4.46 21.67 8.01
N HIS A 136 -3.92 21.18 6.90
CA HIS A 136 -2.56 20.66 6.87
C HIS A 136 -1.53 21.74 7.19
N LYS A 137 -0.43 21.33 7.81
CA LYS A 137 0.77 22.17 7.99
C LYS A 137 1.96 21.43 7.40
N VAL A 138 2.76 22.13 6.59
CA VAL A 138 4.07 21.64 6.14
C VAL A 138 5.09 21.91 7.25
N ILE A 139 5.83 20.87 7.65
CA ILE A 139 6.78 20.93 8.77
C ILE A 139 8.23 20.89 8.30
N ALA A 140 8.50 20.12 7.24
CA ALA A 140 9.84 19.99 6.67
C ALA A 140 9.76 19.66 5.19
N THR A 141 10.77 20.10 4.46
CA THR A 141 10.98 19.81 3.05
C THR A 141 12.44 19.43 2.85
N GLU A 142 12.71 18.31 2.20
CA GLU A 142 14.06 17.84 1.91
C GLU A 142 14.11 17.23 0.50
N THR A 143 15.19 17.49 -0.21
CA THR A 143 15.47 16.86 -1.51
C THR A 143 16.61 15.87 -1.34
N VAL A 144 16.40 14.64 -1.80
CA VAL A 144 17.36 13.55 -1.68
C VAL A 144 17.58 12.90 -3.05
N GLY A 145 18.64 13.32 -3.74
CA GLY A 145 18.86 12.87 -5.12
C GLY A 145 17.73 13.37 -6.03
N ASP A 146 17.02 12.43 -6.65
CA ASP A 146 15.94 12.66 -7.61
C ASP A 146 14.54 12.72 -6.99
N ILE A 147 14.42 12.66 -5.66
CA ILE A 147 13.14 12.77 -4.96
C ILE A 147 13.08 13.99 -4.04
N THR A 148 11.94 14.66 -4.03
CA THR A 148 11.58 15.72 -3.08
C THR A 148 10.54 15.18 -2.09
N LEU A 149 10.83 15.37 -0.81
CA LEU A 149 10.04 14.91 0.32
C LEU A 149 9.46 16.11 1.06
N VAL A 150 8.17 16.07 1.36
CA VAL A 150 7.48 17.07 2.18
C VAL A 150 6.82 16.34 3.35
N LEU A 151 7.12 16.73 4.59
CA LEU A 151 6.48 16.22 5.79
C LEU A 151 5.33 17.13 6.20
N LEU A 152 4.13 16.56 6.35
CA LEU A 152 2.92 17.27 6.72
C LEU A 152 2.32 16.73 8.01
N CYS A 153 1.54 17.56 8.70
CA CYS A 153 0.69 17.12 9.80
C CYS A 153 -0.69 17.79 9.84
N THR A 154 -1.59 17.22 10.65
CA THR A 154 -2.94 17.76 10.92
C THR A 154 -3.03 18.66 12.16
N GLY A 155 -1.96 18.77 12.94
CA GLY A 155 -1.98 19.37 14.28
C GLY A 155 -0.74 20.18 14.59
N GLU A 156 -0.39 20.29 15.87
CA GLU A 156 0.84 20.98 16.25
C GLU A 156 2.08 20.16 15.88
N ALA A 157 3.06 20.86 15.31
CA ALA A 157 4.33 20.27 14.92
C ALA A 157 5.22 20.12 16.16
N SER A 158 5.70 18.90 16.40
CA SER A 158 6.78 18.67 17.35
C SER A 158 8.11 19.11 16.74
N THR A 159 9.07 19.51 17.58
CA THR A 159 10.45 19.77 17.15
C THR A 159 11.02 18.55 16.43
N LEU A 160 11.43 18.74 15.17
CA LEU A 160 12.04 17.68 14.36
C LEU A 160 13.55 17.67 14.53
N SER A 161 14.13 16.48 14.55
CA SER A 161 15.57 16.33 14.43
C SER A 161 15.99 16.56 12.97
N SER A 162 16.96 17.43 12.75
CA SER A 162 17.63 17.62 11.45
C SER A 162 18.66 16.51 11.15
N ALA A 163 18.76 15.49 12.00
CA ALA A 163 19.69 14.39 11.78
C ALA A 163 19.37 13.64 10.47
N LYS A 164 20.42 13.22 9.78
CA LYS A 164 20.35 12.34 8.61
C LYS A 164 20.99 11.00 8.98
N GLY A 165 20.59 9.93 8.30
CA GLY A 165 21.23 8.64 8.47
C GLY A 165 20.30 7.45 8.34
N PHE A 166 20.85 6.34 7.87
CA PHE A 166 20.15 5.11 7.56
C PHE A 166 20.73 3.95 8.37
N ASP A 167 19.87 3.13 8.98
CA ASP A 167 20.29 1.90 9.65
C ASP A 167 20.32 0.76 8.64
N GLN A 168 21.51 0.23 8.38
CA GLN A 168 21.70 -0.88 7.45
C GLN A 168 21.19 -2.21 8.02
N LYS A 169 21.04 -2.32 9.34
CA LYS A 169 20.56 -3.53 9.98
C LYS A 169 19.08 -3.72 9.67
N VAL A 170 18.72 -4.90 9.17
CA VAL A 170 17.32 -5.27 8.93
C VAL A 170 16.54 -5.19 10.26
N PRO A 171 15.49 -4.35 10.35
CA PRO A 171 14.68 -4.28 11.55
C PRO A 171 13.90 -5.57 11.78
N GLU A 172 13.69 -5.95 13.05
CA GLU A 172 12.90 -7.15 13.38
C GLU A 172 11.48 -7.08 12.82
N TRP A 173 10.90 -5.87 12.76
CA TRP A 173 9.53 -5.66 12.29
C TRP A 173 9.32 -6.06 10.82
N VAL A 174 10.38 -6.13 10.01
CA VAL A 174 10.31 -6.57 8.61
C VAL A 174 9.82 -8.02 8.52
N SER A 175 10.30 -8.90 9.40
CA SER A 175 9.88 -10.30 9.44
C SER A 175 8.74 -10.55 10.44
N LYS A 176 8.68 -9.76 11.51
CA LYS A 176 7.74 -9.95 12.60
C LYS A 176 7.18 -8.61 13.08
N PRO A 177 6.04 -8.17 12.53
CA PRO A 177 5.41 -6.92 12.95
C PRO A 177 5.14 -6.90 14.47
N PRO A 178 5.28 -5.74 15.14
CA PRO A 178 5.05 -5.63 16.57
C PRO A 178 3.64 -6.08 16.97
N LYS A 179 3.51 -6.60 18.19
CA LYS A 179 2.22 -6.93 18.81
C LYS A 179 2.07 -6.13 20.09
N LYS A 180 1.33 -5.02 20.04
CA LYS A 180 1.02 -4.20 21.22
C LYS A 180 -0.50 -4.17 21.43
N PRO A 181 -1.00 -4.32 22.68
CA PRO A 181 -2.42 -4.20 22.97
C PRO A 181 -2.97 -2.86 22.47
N GLY A 182 -4.17 -2.90 21.88
CA GLY A 182 -4.85 -1.70 21.37
C GLY A 182 -4.43 -1.24 19.97
N PHE A 183 -3.41 -1.86 19.37
CA PHE A 183 -2.93 -1.52 18.03
C PHE A 183 -2.99 -2.71 17.06
N VAL A 184 -3.20 -2.40 15.79
CA VAL A 184 -2.98 -3.32 14.67
C VAL A 184 -1.79 -2.80 13.88
N TYR A 185 -0.89 -3.70 13.49
CA TYR A 185 0.28 -3.39 12.68
C TYR A 185 0.24 -4.18 11.39
N ALA A 186 0.82 -3.61 10.33
CA ALA A 186 1.08 -4.30 9.08
C ALA A 186 2.34 -3.75 8.42
N VAL A 187 2.96 -4.58 7.61
CA VAL A 187 4.12 -4.21 6.81
C VAL A 187 3.73 -4.31 5.34
N GLY A 188 4.02 -3.25 4.60
CA GLY A 188 3.95 -3.24 3.15
C GLY A 188 5.34 -3.24 2.55
N GLN A 189 5.46 -3.85 1.39
CA GLN A 189 6.66 -3.81 0.57
C GLN A 189 6.25 -3.61 -0.88
N SER A 190 7.18 -3.18 -1.72
CA SER A 190 6.97 -3.12 -3.16
C SER A 190 8.22 -3.56 -3.92
N SER A 191 8.02 -3.97 -5.17
CA SER A 191 9.14 -4.05 -6.10
C SER A 191 9.63 -2.63 -6.43
N PRO A 192 10.93 -2.45 -6.70
CA PRO A 192 11.45 -1.18 -7.19
C PRO A 192 10.70 -0.76 -8.47
N GLN A 193 10.20 0.47 -8.49
CA GLN A 193 9.63 1.09 -9.68
C GLN A 193 10.71 1.88 -10.44
N PHE A 194 10.34 2.44 -11.58
CA PHE A 194 11.25 3.30 -12.34
C PHE A 194 11.58 4.57 -11.54
N HIS A 195 10.59 5.15 -10.88
CA HIS A 195 10.76 6.29 -10.01
C HIS A 195 10.66 5.91 -8.52
N GLU A 196 11.49 6.52 -7.68
CA GLU A 196 11.59 6.15 -6.27
C GLU A 196 10.34 6.56 -5.47
N GLU A 197 9.69 7.66 -5.82
CA GLU A 197 8.44 8.09 -5.17
C GLU A 197 7.32 7.05 -5.34
N GLU A 198 7.19 6.47 -6.53
CA GLU A 198 6.19 5.42 -6.80
C GLU A 198 6.46 4.17 -5.97
N THR A 199 7.75 3.86 -5.77
CA THR A 199 8.20 2.74 -4.95
C THR A 199 7.74 2.90 -3.50
N TRP A 200 7.95 4.07 -2.90
CA TRP A 200 7.49 4.34 -1.53
C TRP A 200 5.96 4.40 -1.42
N GLN A 201 5.29 5.03 -2.38
CA GLN A 201 3.82 5.12 -2.40
C GLN A 201 3.16 3.74 -2.50
N LEU A 202 3.70 2.86 -3.34
CA LEU A 202 3.19 1.49 -3.50
C LEU A 202 3.43 0.65 -2.24
N ALA A 203 4.59 0.78 -1.60
CA ALA A 203 4.86 0.10 -0.34
C ALA A 203 3.91 0.57 0.78
N GLU A 204 3.64 1.87 0.87
CA GLU A 204 2.65 2.43 1.80
C GLU A 204 1.22 1.93 1.53
N TYR A 205 0.80 1.91 0.26
CA TYR A 205 -0.47 1.34 -0.16
C TYR A 205 -0.61 -0.13 0.25
N ASN A 206 0.41 -0.94 -0.05
CA ASN A 206 0.44 -2.36 0.33
C ASN A 206 0.40 -2.54 1.85
N ALA A 207 1.02 -1.63 2.61
CA ALA A 207 0.98 -1.64 4.07
C ALA A 207 -0.44 -1.40 4.59
N ARG A 208 -1.19 -0.46 3.99
CA ARG A 208 -2.59 -0.18 4.35
C ARG A 208 -3.55 -1.31 3.95
N VAL A 209 -3.34 -1.96 2.80
CA VAL A 209 -4.06 -3.19 2.43
C VAL A 209 -3.79 -4.31 3.43
N GLY A 210 -2.52 -4.52 3.79
CA GLY A 210 -2.13 -5.49 4.82
C GLY A 210 -2.76 -5.18 6.19
N LEU A 211 -2.90 -3.90 6.52
CA LEU A 211 -3.54 -3.44 7.75
C LEU A 211 -5.05 -3.76 7.74
N ALA A 212 -5.74 -3.50 6.63
CA ALA A 212 -7.15 -3.85 6.45
C ALA A 212 -7.40 -5.35 6.62
N LEU A 213 -6.59 -6.18 5.98
CA LEU A 213 -6.70 -7.64 6.08
C LEU A 213 -6.43 -8.14 7.50
N SER A 214 -5.43 -7.57 8.17
CA SER A 214 -5.10 -7.90 9.57
C SER A 214 -6.24 -7.52 10.52
N PHE A 215 -6.85 -6.36 10.30
CA PHE A 215 -8.00 -5.91 11.07
C PHE A 215 -9.23 -6.82 10.88
N VAL A 216 -9.57 -7.14 9.63
CA VAL A 216 -10.68 -8.07 9.33
C VAL A 216 -10.41 -9.45 9.92
N ALA A 217 -9.17 -9.95 9.85
CA ALA A 217 -8.80 -11.23 10.46
C ALA A 217 -8.98 -11.21 11.98
N GLN A 218 -8.64 -10.11 12.66
CA GLN A 218 -8.89 -9.93 14.09
C GLN A 218 -10.40 -9.85 14.40
N LEU A 219 -11.20 -9.12 13.62
CA LEU A 219 -12.66 -9.09 13.79
C LEU A 219 -13.28 -10.48 13.61
N ARG A 220 -12.81 -11.23 12.61
CA ARG A 220 -13.26 -12.60 12.35
C ARG A 220 -12.81 -13.57 13.43
N SER A 221 -11.61 -13.46 14.00
CA SER A 221 -11.18 -14.35 15.07
C SER A 221 -11.99 -14.14 16.35
N LEU A 222 -12.40 -12.89 16.62
CA LEU A 222 -13.36 -12.56 17.67
C LEU A 222 -14.74 -13.18 17.40
N GLY A 223 -15.23 -13.11 16.15
CA GLY A 223 -16.53 -13.67 15.75
C GLY A 223 -16.57 -15.20 15.59
N LYS A 224 -15.51 -15.82 15.08
CA LYS A 224 -15.40 -17.29 14.85
C LYS A 224 -15.32 -18.11 16.14
N ARG A 225 -15.17 -17.47 17.31
CA ARG A 225 -15.49 -18.12 18.59
C ARG A 225 -16.97 -18.55 18.68
N LEU A 226 -17.83 -18.13 17.74
CA LEU A 226 -19.25 -18.47 17.71
C LEU A 226 -19.72 -19.42 16.59
N ASP A 227 -18.98 -19.67 15.50
CA ASP A 227 -19.48 -20.55 14.42
C ASP A 227 -18.38 -21.15 13.53
N GLN A 228 -18.46 -22.47 13.27
CA GLN A 228 -17.59 -23.23 12.36
C GLN A 228 -18.38 -23.91 11.24
N ARG A 229 -18.22 -23.44 9.99
CA ARG A 229 -18.29 -24.28 8.78
C ARG A 229 -17.31 -23.77 7.70
N LEU A 230 -16.69 -24.70 6.98
CA LEU A 230 -15.64 -24.51 5.97
C LEU A 230 -16.20 -24.54 4.54
N SER A 231 -15.51 -23.88 3.61
CA SER A 231 -15.73 -23.91 2.15
C SER A 231 -14.40 -24.08 1.42
N THR A 232 -14.44 -24.81 0.29
CA THR A 232 -13.35 -25.36 -0.56
C THR A 232 -12.82 -24.43 -1.66
N ALA A 233 -13.15 -23.14 -1.57
CA ALA A 233 -12.43 -22.06 -2.23
C ALA A 233 -12.67 -20.80 -1.39
N SER A 234 -11.59 -20.15 -0.94
CA SER A 234 -11.70 -19.03 0.00
C SER A 234 -11.25 -17.73 -0.66
N ALA A 235 -12.21 -16.87 -0.97
CA ALA A 235 -11.96 -15.46 -1.26
C ALA A 235 -12.14 -14.65 0.03
N VAL A 236 -11.13 -13.87 0.40
CA VAL A 236 -11.24 -12.92 1.50
C VAL A 236 -11.73 -11.59 0.94
N LYS A 237 -13.05 -11.39 0.95
CA LYS A 237 -13.65 -10.08 0.71
C LYS A 237 -13.39 -9.16 1.90
N THR A 238 -13.01 -7.93 1.59
CA THR A 238 -12.69 -6.88 2.55
C THR A 238 -13.37 -5.60 2.10
N ASP A 239 -14.15 -4.99 2.99
CA ASP A 239 -14.68 -3.64 2.85
C ASP A 239 -14.65 -3.05 4.26
N VAL A 240 -13.60 -2.29 4.55
CA VAL A 240 -13.38 -1.69 5.87
C VAL A 240 -12.89 -0.27 5.72
N VAL A 241 -13.32 0.57 6.65
CA VAL A 241 -12.74 1.90 6.86
C VAL A 241 -11.67 1.78 7.93
N LEU A 242 -10.49 2.31 7.65
CA LEU A 242 -9.38 2.41 8.56
C LEU A 242 -9.19 3.88 8.93
N ARG A 243 -9.30 4.22 10.21
CA ARG A 243 -9.08 5.56 10.75
C ARG A 243 -7.75 5.66 11.49
N ARG A 244 -7.18 6.89 11.51
CA ARG A 244 -5.98 7.26 12.28
C ARG A 244 -4.79 6.31 12.03
N ILE A 245 -4.57 6.01 10.76
CA ILE A 245 -3.43 5.23 10.30
C ILE A 245 -2.17 6.07 10.43
N GLN A 246 -1.09 5.49 10.95
CA GLN A 246 0.21 6.13 11.02
C GLN A 246 1.26 5.23 10.37
N VAL A 247 2.04 5.79 9.46
CA VAL A 247 3.35 5.21 9.12
C VAL A 247 4.24 5.40 10.34
N VAL A 248 4.87 4.32 10.81
CA VAL A 248 5.72 4.32 12.00
C VAL A 248 7.17 4.38 11.60
N GLU A 249 7.55 3.52 10.66
CA GLU A 249 8.94 3.32 10.29
C GLU A 249 9.04 2.89 8.83
N ARG A 250 10.14 3.29 8.20
CA ARG A 250 10.54 2.85 6.86
C ARG A 250 11.91 2.23 6.93
N TRP A 251 12.13 1.23 6.09
CA TRP A 251 13.44 0.65 5.86
C TRP A 251 13.53 0.21 4.41
N CYS A 252 14.71 0.27 3.81
CA CYS A 252 14.91 -0.22 2.44
C CYS A 252 16.02 -1.26 2.46
N ASP A 253 15.82 -2.38 1.78
CA ASP A 253 16.91 -3.32 1.55
C ASP A 253 17.89 -2.71 0.54
N PRO A 254 19.12 -2.33 0.95
CA PRO A 254 20.08 -1.71 0.03
C PRO A 254 20.60 -2.67 -1.05
N GLU A 255 20.45 -3.98 -0.88
CA GLU A 255 20.87 -4.97 -1.87
C GLU A 255 19.86 -5.12 -3.00
N ASN A 256 18.56 -5.08 -2.67
CA ASN A 256 17.48 -5.36 -3.62
C ASN A 256 16.61 -4.12 -3.95
N ARG A 257 16.85 -2.99 -3.28
CA ARG A 257 16.03 -1.76 -3.32
C ARG A 257 14.57 -1.96 -2.97
N ILE A 258 14.28 -2.96 -2.13
CA ILE A 258 12.91 -3.27 -1.72
C ILE A 258 12.59 -2.37 -0.52
N PRO A 259 11.68 -1.40 -0.65
CA PRO A 259 11.19 -0.65 0.50
C PRO A 259 10.29 -1.54 1.35
N TYR A 260 10.35 -1.30 2.65
CA TYR A 260 9.46 -1.83 3.66
C TYR A 260 8.90 -0.66 4.44
N VAL A 261 7.58 -0.66 4.65
CA VAL A 261 6.89 0.36 5.42
C VAL A 261 6.05 -0.30 6.50
N LEU A 262 6.32 0.06 7.75
CA LEU A 262 5.52 -0.33 8.90
C LEU A 262 4.42 0.69 9.13
N VAL A 263 3.17 0.25 9.11
CA VAL A 263 2.01 1.05 9.49
C VAL A 263 1.34 0.49 10.73
N ARG A 264 0.63 1.37 11.44
CA ARG A 264 -0.24 1.00 12.55
C ARG A 264 -1.55 1.77 12.53
N MET A 265 -2.52 1.25 13.26
CA MET A 265 -3.71 1.99 13.69
C MET A 265 -4.15 1.54 15.08
N THR A 266 -4.96 2.37 15.73
CA THR A 266 -5.63 2.09 17.00
C THR A 266 -6.93 1.32 16.76
N ILE A 267 -7.24 0.38 17.66
CA ILE A 267 -8.49 -0.41 17.56
C ILE A 267 -9.70 0.42 18.03
N LYS A 268 -9.51 1.30 19.03
CA LYS A 268 -10.59 2.12 19.62
C LYS A 268 -11.25 3.01 18.56
N ASP A 269 -10.43 3.74 17.81
CA ASP A 269 -10.88 4.77 16.86
C ASP A 269 -11.60 4.17 15.63
N ASN A 270 -11.46 2.87 15.38
CA ASN A 270 -12.19 2.16 14.33
C ASN A 270 -13.47 1.45 14.83
N ARG A 271 -13.71 1.41 16.14
CA ARG A 271 -14.96 0.84 16.71
C ARG A 271 -16.02 1.90 16.96
N GLU A 272 -15.58 3.11 17.29
CA GLU A 272 -16.45 4.27 17.47
C GLU A 272 -16.67 4.90 16.07
N ASN A 273 -17.84 4.68 15.46
CA ASN A 273 -18.25 5.36 14.22
C ASN A 273 -18.54 6.85 14.49
N ASN A 274 -17.56 7.61 14.99
CA ASN A 274 -17.73 9.02 15.29
C ASN A 274 -16.78 9.89 14.45
N PRO A 275 -17.27 10.55 13.39
CA PRO A 275 -16.45 11.43 12.56
C PRO A 275 -16.03 12.74 13.24
N GLU A 276 -16.50 13.03 14.46
CA GLU A 276 -16.33 14.33 15.11
C GLU A 276 -15.19 14.44 16.15
N SER A 277 -14.41 13.37 16.39
CA SER A 277 -13.26 13.44 17.31
C SER A 277 -11.94 13.53 16.55
N PHE A 278 -11.67 14.69 15.95
CA PHE A 278 -10.35 15.09 15.46
C PHE A 278 -9.81 16.25 16.28
#